data_AF-A0A1I7XK61-F1
#
_entry.id   AF-A0A1I7XK61-F1
#
_cell.length_a   1.000
_cell.length_b   1.000
_cell.length_c   1.000
_cell.angle_alpha   90.00
_cell.angle_beta   90.00
_cell.angle_gamma   90.00
#
_symmetry.space_group_name_H-M   'P 1'
#
loop_
_entity.id
_entity.type
_entity.pdbx_description
1 polymer ?
#
loop_
_entity_poly.entity_id
_entity_poly.type
_entity_poly.pdbx_seq_one_letter_code
_entity_poly.pdbx_strand_id
1 'polypeptide(L)'
;MHYFNLLLQLSSSDSGVSSASSSGLSTPLMKRKSRTSHKKAYCMICNVFIYKEGKRSQGPRRHVLQHHVRRPLYQCPHCSHSSFYDKHHVTSHMRRLHRDTSNSLVNRTSEFEEEIKKWYHVWLNNFISKLLSGSSQNSIYNFGYNHAIQLYSSQ
;
A
#
# COMPACT_ATOMS: atom_id res chain seq x y z
N MET A 1 -0.60 23.07 -4.55
CA MET A 1 -1.58 22.79 -5.62
C MET A 1 -0.95 23.09 -6.99
N HIS A 2 -0.01 22.30 -7.52
CA HIS A 2 0.58 22.56 -8.86
C HIS A 2 1.32 21.36 -9.51
N TYR A 3 0.73 20.16 -9.59
CA TYR A 3 1.26 19.09 -10.48
C TYR A 3 0.15 18.17 -11.01
N PHE A 4 -0.87 18.73 -11.67
CA PHE A 4 -1.98 17.94 -12.23
C PHE A 4 -2.21 18.09 -13.75
N ASN A 5 -1.32 18.72 -14.51
CA ASN A 5 -1.58 18.93 -15.95
C ASN A 5 -0.36 18.72 -16.84
N LEU A 6 0.04 17.46 -17.03
CA LEU A 6 0.66 17.05 -18.29
C LEU A 6 0.47 15.55 -18.50
N LEU A 7 0.02 15.17 -19.71
CA LEU A 7 -0.23 13.81 -20.23
C LEU A 7 -1.67 13.30 -20.17
N LEU A 8 -2.61 14.11 -20.67
CA LEU A 8 -3.84 13.60 -21.26
C LEU A 8 -4.17 14.40 -22.53
N GLN A 9 -3.41 14.17 -23.60
CA GLN A 9 -3.74 14.52 -24.98
C GLN A 9 -2.73 13.86 -25.93
N LEU A 10 -3.22 13.41 -27.09
CA LEU A 10 -2.67 12.42 -28.05
C LEU A 10 -3.12 10.99 -27.66
N SER A 11 -4.20 10.40 -28.20
CA SER A 11 -4.85 10.61 -29.50
C SER A 11 -6.26 9.98 -29.52
N SER A 12 -7.29 10.78 -29.80
CA SER A 12 -8.46 10.35 -30.59
C SER A 12 -7.97 10.22 -32.05
N SER A 13 -8.31 9.23 -32.88
CA SER A 13 -9.60 8.86 -33.51
C SER A 13 -9.22 7.71 -34.48
N ASP A 14 -10.02 6.80 -35.03
CA ASP A 14 -11.46 6.58 -35.17
C ASP A 14 -11.63 5.15 -35.75
N SER A 15 -12.88 4.71 -35.89
CA SER A 15 -13.41 3.73 -36.85
C SER A 15 -13.71 2.35 -36.28
N GLY A 16 -15.00 2.12 -36.03
CA GLY A 16 -15.55 0.80 -35.73
C GLY A 16 -15.67 -0.09 -36.96
N VAL A 17 -15.93 -1.37 -36.73
CA VAL A 17 -16.94 -2.19 -37.43
C VAL A 17 -17.15 -3.51 -36.67
N SER A 18 -18.44 -3.82 -36.51
CA SER A 18 -19.16 -5.10 -36.60
C SER A 18 -18.57 -6.43 -36.11
N SER A 19 -19.46 -7.13 -35.40
CA SER A 19 -19.49 -8.55 -35.05
C SER A 19 -19.34 -9.49 -36.25
N ALA A 20 -18.57 -10.57 -36.08
CA ALA A 20 -18.86 -11.87 -36.68
C ALA A 20 -18.13 -12.98 -35.90
N SER A 21 -18.89 -14.01 -35.56
CA SER A 21 -18.47 -15.30 -35.00
C SER A 21 -17.71 -16.15 -36.01
N SER A 22 -16.70 -16.91 -35.58
CA SER A 22 -16.35 -18.19 -36.20
C SER A 22 -15.54 -19.08 -35.25
N SER A 23 -15.70 -20.36 -35.50
CA SER A 23 -15.47 -21.52 -34.65
C SER A 23 -14.05 -22.08 -34.77
N GLY A 24 -13.57 -22.71 -33.69
CA GLY A 24 -12.57 -23.79 -33.73
C GLY A 24 -11.10 -23.38 -33.74
N LEU A 25 -10.36 -23.69 -32.67
CA LEU A 25 -9.38 -24.79 -32.63
C LEU A 25 -8.61 -24.77 -31.29
N SER A 26 -8.48 -25.94 -30.68
CA SER A 26 -7.92 -26.17 -29.34
C SER A 26 -6.43 -25.82 -29.24
N THR A 27 -6.04 -25.06 -28.21
CA THR A 27 -4.67 -25.11 -27.65
C THR A 27 -4.73 -25.11 -26.11
N PRO A 28 -4.06 -26.05 -25.41
CA PRO A 28 -4.02 -26.05 -23.96
C PRO A 28 -2.95 -25.06 -23.50
N LEU A 29 -3.31 -23.78 -23.39
CA LEU A 29 -2.44 -22.85 -22.69
C LEU A 29 -2.56 -23.12 -21.19
N MET A 30 -1.66 -23.95 -20.68
CA MET A 30 -1.29 -24.01 -19.28
C MET A 30 -1.30 -22.57 -18.73
N LYS A 31 -2.33 -22.22 -17.95
CA LYS A 31 -2.27 -21.04 -17.08
C LYS A 31 -1.13 -21.33 -16.13
N ARG A 32 0.09 -20.92 -16.54
CA ARG A 32 1.21 -20.71 -15.64
C ARG A 32 0.65 -19.71 -14.65
N LYS A 33 0.15 -20.21 -13.51
CA LYS A 33 0.02 -19.43 -12.29
C LYS A 33 1.41 -18.86 -12.14
N SER A 34 1.61 -17.59 -12.52
CA SER A 34 2.80 -16.90 -12.11
C SER A 34 2.75 -17.03 -10.61
N ARG A 35 3.58 -17.91 -10.05
CA ARG A 35 3.99 -17.79 -8.66
C ARG A 35 4.78 -16.50 -8.67
N THR A 36 4.08 -15.37 -8.74
CA THR A 36 4.60 -14.06 -8.41
C THR A 36 4.91 -14.24 -6.94
N SER A 37 6.09 -14.81 -6.69
CA SER A 37 6.64 -15.06 -5.38
C SER A 37 6.50 -13.72 -4.71
N HIS A 38 5.56 -13.60 -3.77
CA HIS A 38 5.41 -12.41 -2.97
C HIS A 38 6.79 -12.19 -2.37
N LYS A 39 7.59 -11.31 -2.96
CA LYS A 39 8.95 -11.05 -2.51
C LYS A 39 8.77 -10.65 -1.06
N LYS A 40 9.21 -11.52 -0.15
CA LYS A 40 8.96 -11.37 1.28
C LYS A 40 9.60 -10.05 1.66
N ALA A 41 8.77 -9.06 2.02
CA ALA A 41 9.29 -7.76 2.41
C ALA A 41 10.13 -7.95 3.68
N TYR A 42 11.34 -7.38 3.70
CA TYR A 42 12.26 -7.42 4.84
C TYR A 42 12.51 -5.99 5.29
N CYS A 43 12.49 -5.76 6.59
CA CYS A 43 12.87 -4.49 7.18
C CYS A 43 14.33 -4.56 7.58
N MET A 44 15.17 -3.72 6.97
CA MET A 44 16.59 -3.62 7.27
C MET A 44 16.87 -2.89 8.59
N ILE A 45 15.95 -2.02 9.03
CA ILE A 45 16.10 -1.29 10.30
C ILE A 45 15.91 -2.25 11.47
N CYS A 46 14.85 -3.08 11.40
CA CYS A 46 14.55 -4.08 12.42
C CYS A 46 15.27 -5.42 12.21
N ASN A 47 15.88 -5.64 11.04
CA ASN A 47 16.39 -6.94 10.59
C ASN A 47 15.37 -8.09 10.69
N VAL A 48 14.13 -7.86 10.23
CA VAL A 48 13.06 -8.87 10.27
C VAL A 48 12.31 -8.99 8.95
N PHE A 49 11.84 -10.19 8.64
CA PHE A 49 10.85 -10.39 7.59
C PHE A 49 9.49 -9.84 8.05
N ILE A 50 8.94 -8.92 7.26
CA ILE A 50 7.61 -8.30 7.45
C ILE A 50 6.50 -9.32 7.16
N TYR A 51 6.77 -10.27 6.26
CA TYR A 51 5.92 -11.43 6.03
C TYR A 51 6.27 -12.55 7.01
N LYS A 52 5.26 -13.10 7.70
CA LYS A 52 5.36 -14.34 8.48
C LYS A 52 4.50 -15.42 7.82
N GLU A 53 5.04 -16.62 7.69
CA GLU A 53 4.33 -17.75 7.09
C GLU A 53 3.08 -18.10 7.90
N GLY A 54 1.99 -18.44 7.20
CA GLY A 54 0.68 -18.70 7.83
C GLY A 54 -0.03 -17.47 8.40
N LYS A 55 0.52 -16.25 8.27
CA LYS A 55 -0.12 -15.02 8.75
C LYS A 55 -0.42 -14.05 7.61
N ARG A 56 -1.49 -13.26 7.78
CA ARG A 56 -1.80 -12.16 6.85
C ARG A 56 -0.62 -11.20 6.78
N SER A 57 -0.16 -10.92 5.56
CA SER A 57 0.89 -9.92 5.30
C SER A 57 0.48 -8.58 5.92
N GLN A 58 1.35 -8.01 6.75
CA GLN A 58 1.14 -6.68 7.31
C GLN A 58 1.41 -5.60 6.23
N GLY A 59 2.25 -5.91 5.24
CA GLY A 59 2.78 -4.92 4.30
C GLY A 59 3.78 -3.96 4.98
N PRO A 60 4.67 -3.34 4.19
CA PRO A 60 5.69 -2.45 4.73
C PRO A 60 5.10 -1.21 5.42
N ARG A 61 3.96 -0.71 4.92
CA ARG A 61 3.24 0.41 5.54
C ARG A 61 2.86 0.15 6.98
N ARG A 62 2.14 -0.94 7.23
CA ARG A 62 1.72 -1.29 8.60
C ARG A 62 2.92 -1.55 9.50
N HIS A 63 3.96 -2.21 8.98
CA HIS A 63 5.19 -2.44 9.73
C HIS A 63 5.85 -1.13 10.16
N VAL A 64 6.04 -0.17 9.24
CA VAL A 64 6.62 1.14 9.54
C VAL A 64 5.82 1.88 10.61
N LEU A 65 4.48 1.91 10.48
CA LEU A 65 3.64 2.56 11.47
C LEU A 65 3.73 1.90 12.86
N GLN A 66 3.74 0.57 12.91
CA GLN A 66 3.77 -0.21 14.15
C GLN A 66 5.11 -0.19 14.88
N HIS A 67 6.22 -0.17 14.14
CA HIS A 67 7.56 -0.39 14.72
C HIS A 67 8.42 0.86 14.72
N HIS A 68 8.20 1.78 13.79
CA HIS A 68 9.08 2.93 13.59
C HIS A 68 8.40 4.25 13.95
N VAL A 69 7.12 4.44 13.59
CA VAL A 69 6.38 5.67 13.93
C VAL A 69 5.81 5.60 15.35
N ARG A 70 5.03 4.57 15.69
CA ARG A 70 4.46 4.33 17.03
C ARG A 70 3.69 5.51 17.65
N ARG A 71 3.14 6.39 16.83
CA ARG A 71 2.27 7.50 17.26
C ARG A 71 0.80 7.06 17.33
N PRO A 72 -0.03 7.62 18.24
CA PRO A 72 -1.46 7.31 18.33
C PRO A 72 -2.24 7.96 17.17
N LEU A 73 -2.10 7.40 15.96
CA LEU A 73 -2.66 7.98 14.73
C LEU A 73 -4.19 8.04 14.76
N TYR A 74 -4.82 7.06 15.39
CA TYR A 74 -6.26 6.99 15.58
C TYR A 74 -6.55 6.82 17.06
N GLN A 75 -7.41 7.65 17.63
CA GLN A 75 -7.70 7.65 19.06
C GLN A 75 -9.20 7.66 19.32
N CYS A 76 -9.61 6.92 20.35
CA CYS A 76 -10.98 6.92 20.83
C CYS A 76 -11.29 8.29 21.47
N PRO A 77 -12.45 8.91 21.18
CA PRO A 77 -12.84 10.16 21.84
C PRO A 77 -13.31 9.95 23.29
N HIS A 78 -13.67 8.72 23.67
CA HIS A 78 -14.27 8.41 24.97
C HIS A 78 -13.26 7.95 26.02
N CYS A 79 -12.06 7.51 25.61
CA CYS A 79 -11.03 7.03 26.51
C CYS A 79 -9.63 7.12 25.89
N SER A 80 -8.60 6.65 26.61
CA SER A 80 -7.21 6.66 26.17
C SER A 80 -6.83 5.60 25.12
N HIS A 81 -7.78 4.76 24.67
CA HIS A 81 -7.49 3.74 23.66
C HIS A 81 -7.12 4.35 22.31
N SER A 82 -6.07 3.81 21.68
CA SER A 82 -5.57 4.29 20.39
C SER A 82 -4.96 3.16 19.56
N SER A 83 -4.80 3.43 18.27
CA SER A 83 -4.16 2.55 17.29
C SER A 83 -3.10 3.32 16.51
N PHE A 84 -1.94 2.68 16.32
CA PHE A 84 -0.82 3.29 15.62
C PHE A 84 -0.92 3.18 14.09
N TYR A 85 -1.84 2.38 13.56
CA TYR A 85 -1.78 1.99 12.15
C TYR A 85 -3.13 1.70 11.48
N ASP A 86 -4.20 1.49 12.25
CA ASP A 86 -5.49 1.08 11.71
C ASP A 86 -6.66 1.69 12.48
N LYS A 87 -7.49 2.46 11.78
CA LYS A 87 -8.70 3.09 12.33
C LYS A 87 -9.77 2.09 12.74
N HIS A 88 -9.83 0.92 12.09
CA HIS A 88 -10.84 -0.10 12.39
C HIS A 88 -10.65 -0.72 13.78
N HIS A 89 -9.42 -0.73 14.30
CA HIS A 89 -9.17 -1.11 15.69
C HIS A 89 -9.89 -0.19 16.67
N VAL A 90 -9.87 1.12 16.41
CA VAL A 90 -10.52 2.14 17.25
C VAL A 90 -12.04 2.09 17.09
N THR A 91 -12.57 1.99 15.86
CA THR A 91 -14.03 1.92 15.67
C THR A 91 -14.62 0.61 16.21
N SER A 92 -13.89 -0.50 16.15
CA SER A 92 -14.28 -1.76 16.80
C SER A 92 -14.25 -1.65 18.33
N HIS A 93 -13.27 -0.93 18.88
CA HIS A 93 -13.19 -0.63 20.30
C HIS A 93 -14.38 0.24 20.76
N MET A 94 -14.69 1.32 20.03
CA MET A 94 -15.82 2.23 20.31
C MET A 94 -17.15 1.47 20.38
N ARG A 95 -17.41 0.61 19.39
CA ARG A 95 -18.63 -0.22 19.36
C ARG A 95 -18.74 -1.17 20.54
N ARG A 96 -17.63 -1.79 20.96
CA ARG A 96 -17.64 -2.82 22.01
C ARG A 96 -17.67 -2.24 23.43
N LEU A 97 -16.95 -1.14 23.66
CA LEU A 97 -16.75 -0.62 25.02
C LEU A 97 -17.55 0.65 25.33
N HIS A 98 -17.95 1.40 24.29
CA HIS A 98 -18.70 2.65 24.46
C HIS A 98 -20.10 2.59 23.81
N ARG A 99 -20.47 1.46 23.17
CA ARG A 99 -21.70 1.30 22.37
C ARG A 99 -21.86 2.37 21.29
N ASP A 100 -20.75 3.02 20.94
CA ASP A 100 -20.70 4.07 19.93
C ASP A 100 -20.48 3.42 18.57
N THR A 101 -21.51 3.48 17.72
CA THR A 101 -21.51 2.97 16.35
C THR A 101 -21.11 4.03 15.33
N SER A 102 -20.85 5.26 15.77
CA SER A 102 -20.32 6.31 14.92
C SER A 102 -18.89 6.00 14.48
N ASN A 103 -18.46 6.61 13.39
CA ASN A 103 -17.07 6.60 12.93
C ASN A 103 -16.31 7.85 13.40
N SER A 104 -16.79 8.53 14.46
CA SER A 104 -16.25 9.80 14.97
C SER A 104 -15.02 9.59 15.86
N LEU A 105 -13.94 9.04 15.28
CA LEU A 105 -12.66 8.90 15.96
C LEU A 105 -11.78 10.15 15.79
N VAL A 106 -10.83 10.34 16.70
CA VAL A 106 -9.82 11.39 16.56
C VAL A 106 -8.74 10.89 15.60
N ASN A 107 -8.63 11.52 14.43
CA ASN A 107 -7.62 11.21 13.42
C ASN A 107 -6.47 12.21 13.51
N ARG A 108 -5.30 11.74 13.95
CA ARG A 108 -4.08 12.53 14.13
C ARG A 108 -3.03 12.26 13.05
N THR A 109 -3.39 11.63 11.93
CA THR A 109 -2.42 11.25 10.90
C THR A 109 -1.66 12.44 10.31
N SER A 110 -2.33 13.58 10.14
CA SER A 110 -1.71 14.82 9.61
C SER A 110 -0.66 15.39 10.57
N GLU A 111 -0.89 15.31 11.88
CA GLU A 111 0.07 15.79 12.90
C GLU A 111 1.43 15.08 12.81
N PHE A 112 1.43 13.82 12.36
CA PHE A 112 2.62 12.97 12.28
C PHE A 112 3.06 12.71 10.84
N GLU A 113 2.53 13.44 9.87
CA GLU A 113 2.74 13.17 8.44
C GLU A 113 4.24 13.18 8.06
N GLU A 114 4.99 14.15 8.55
CA GLU A 114 6.42 14.29 8.23
C GLU A 114 7.27 13.17 8.85
N GLU A 115 6.94 12.75 10.08
CA GLU A 115 7.58 11.59 10.73
C GLU A 115 7.26 10.30 9.97
N ILE A 116 6.01 10.13 9.55
CA ILE A 116 5.56 8.99 8.74
C ILE A 116 6.34 8.95 7.43
N LYS A 117 6.39 10.05 6.67
CA LYS A 117 7.14 10.18 5.42
C LYS A 117 8.62 9.84 5.62
N LYS A 118 9.26 10.43 6.64
CA LYS A 118 10.67 10.18 6.97
C LYS A 118 10.95 8.68 7.10
N TRP A 119 10.14 7.96 7.87
CA TRP A 119 10.33 6.52 8.07
C TRP A 119 10.07 5.69 6.81
N TYR A 120 9.12 6.09 5.96
CA TYR A 120 8.95 5.49 4.65
C TYR A 120 10.17 5.68 3.75
N HIS A 121 10.72 6.89 3.72
CA HIS A 121 11.93 7.17 2.96
C HIS A 121 13.11 6.33 3.46
N VAL A 122 13.29 6.20 4.78
CA VAL A 122 14.35 5.35 5.34
C VAL A 122 14.15 3.89 4.91
N TRP A 123 12.94 3.35 5.05
CA TRP A 123 12.66 1.97 4.65
C TRP A 123 12.87 1.76 3.15
N LEU A 124 12.38 2.69 2.31
CA LEU A 124 12.48 2.61 0.86
C LEU A 124 13.93 2.71 0.38
N ASN A 125 14.71 3.65 0.90
CA ASN A 125 16.12 3.81 0.53
C ASN A 125 16.92 2.56 0.86
N ASN A 126 16.74 2.00 2.06
CA ASN A 126 17.40 0.75 2.44
C ASN A 126 16.95 -0.45 1.58
N PHE A 127 15.68 -0.47 1.17
CA PHE A 127 15.16 -1.48 0.26
C PHE A 127 15.76 -1.35 -1.14
N ILE A 128 15.85 -0.13 -1.69
CA ILE A 128 16.42 0.17 -3.01
C ILE A 128 17.93 -0.13 -3.05
N SER A 129 18.71 0.31 -2.06
CA SER A 129 20.16 0.04 -2.01
C SER A 129 20.47 -1.47 -2.07
N LYS A 130 19.60 -2.30 -1.50
CA LYS A 130 19.73 -3.77 -1.56
C LYS A 130 19.33 -4.37 -2.91
N LEU A 131 18.39 -3.74 -3.62
CA LEU A 131 18.04 -4.16 -4.98
C LEU A 131 19.13 -3.76 -5.99
N LEU A 132 19.71 -2.57 -5.85
CA LEU A 132 20.77 -2.08 -6.74
C LEU A 132 22.11 -2.82 -6.55
N SER A 133 22.40 -3.28 -5.34
CA SER A 133 23.55 -4.17 -5.08
C SER A 133 23.35 -5.61 -5.61
N GLY A 134 22.16 -5.94 -6.10
CA GLY A 134 21.81 -7.21 -6.74
C GLY A 134 21.48 -7.07 -8.23
N SER A 135 22.40 -6.48 -9.01
CA SER A 135 22.58 -6.57 -10.49
C SER A 135 21.36 -6.62 -11.44
N SER A 136 21.32 -5.63 -12.35
CA SER A 136 20.74 -5.63 -13.72
C SER A 136 19.25 -5.96 -13.90
N GLN A 137 18.41 -4.93 -14.03
CA GLN A 137 17.49 -4.69 -15.16
C GLN A 137 16.48 -3.58 -14.84
N ASN A 138 16.58 -2.50 -15.61
CA ASN A 138 15.72 -1.31 -15.57
C ASN A 138 14.33 -1.61 -16.16
N SER A 139 13.29 -1.68 -15.32
CA SER A 139 11.88 -1.64 -15.76
C SER A 139 10.86 -1.49 -14.61
N ILE A 140 11.19 -1.87 -13.37
CA ILE A 140 10.22 -1.99 -12.26
C ILE A 140 10.02 -0.64 -11.49
N TYR A 141 10.73 0.41 -11.88
CA TYR A 141 10.82 1.67 -11.15
C TYR A 141 9.52 2.49 -11.07
N ASN A 142 8.55 2.27 -11.97
CA ASN A 142 7.34 3.11 -12.04
C ASN A 142 6.11 2.57 -11.29
N PHE A 143 6.09 1.30 -10.84
CA PHE A 143 4.88 0.75 -10.21
C PHE A 143 4.84 0.98 -8.69
N GLY A 144 6.00 0.89 -8.03
CA GLY A 144 6.10 1.09 -6.57
C GLY A 144 5.91 2.54 -6.13
N TYR A 145 6.38 3.49 -6.94
CA TYR A 145 6.24 4.93 -6.70
C TYR A 145 4.78 5.38 -6.80
N ASN A 146 4.10 5.02 -7.89
CA ASN A 146 2.71 5.43 -8.14
C ASN A 146 1.71 4.76 -7.16
N HIS A 147 1.94 3.50 -6.76
CA HIS A 147 1.05 2.84 -5.80
C HIS A 147 1.24 3.35 -4.35
N ALA A 148 2.46 3.73 -3.97
CA ALA A 148 2.72 4.33 -2.65
C ALA A 148 2.10 5.73 -2.54
N ILE A 149 2.07 6.51 -3.63
CA ILE A 149 1.41 7.82 -3.69
C ILE A 149 -0.12 7.68 -3.77
N GLN A 150 -0.66 6.78 -4.59
CA GLN A 150 -2.11 6.54 -4.67
C GLN A 150 -2.73 6.09 -3.33
N LEU A 151 -2.02 5.27 -2.54
CA LEU A 151 -2.47 4.89 -1.19
C LEU A 151 -2.45 6.05 -0.18
N TYR A 152 -1.74 7.14 -0.49
CA TYR A 152 -1.69 8.36 0.32
C TYR A 152 -2.73 9.40 -0.11
N SER A 153 -3.16 9.37 -1.39
CA SER A 153 -4.09 10.34 -1.99
C SER A 153 -5.58 9.95 -1.95
N SER A 154 -5.94 8.80 -1.35
CA SER A 154 -7.33 8.31 -1.30
C SER A 154 -7.93 8.20 0.11
N GLN A 155 -7.53 9.09 1.03
CA GLN A 155 -8.22 9.28 2.32
C GLN A 155 -8.85 10.67 2.39
#